data_AF-A0AAV0J3R4-F1
#
_entry.id   AF-A0AAV0J3R4-F1
#
_cell.length_a   1.000
_cell.length_b   1.000
_cell.length_c   1.000
_cell.angle_alpha   90.00
_cell.angle_beta   90.00
_cell.angle_gamma   90.00
#
_symmetry.space_group_name_H-M   'P 1'
#
loop_
_entity.id
_entity.type
_entity.pdbx_description
1 polymer ?
#
loop_
_entity_poly.entity_id
_entity_poly.type
_entity_poly.pdbx_seq_one_letter_code
_entity_poly.pdbx_strand_id
1 'polypeptide(L)' 'MAGARGAGRSPADFQMMISDVQTWVSAALTDESTCNDGFAGKEMAGETKTVVRGKIETIAHLTSNALALINAYATLHH' A
#
# COMPACT_ATOMS: atom_id res chain seq x y z
N MET A 1 15.80 36.95 -1.07
CA MET A 1 15.30 37.58 0.17
C MET A 1 13.77 37.44 0.15
N ALA A 2 13.07 36.82 1.08
CA ALA A 2 13.36 36.35 2.42
C ALA A 2 12.77 34.95 2.63
N GLY A 3 13.47 34.12 3.39
CA GLY A 3 12.90 32.89 3.93
C GLY A 3 11.96 33.18 5.09
N ALA A 4 10.96 32.32 5.28
CA ALA A 4 10.28 32.14 6.55
C ALA A 4 9.82 30.67 6.62
N ARG A 5 10.51 29.85 7.41
CA ARG A 5 10.06 29.37 8.73
C ARG A 5 9.32 28.04 8.60
N GLY A 6 9.92 26.98 9.16
CA GLY A 6 9.36 25.65 9.17
C GLY A 6 7.92 25.66 9.65
N ALA A 7 7.01 25.28 8.76
CA ALA A 7 5.65 24.94 9.15
C ALA A 7 5.75 23.66 9.97
N GLY A 8 5.55 23.77 11.29
CA GLY A 8 5.12 22.61 12.04
C GLY A 8 3.86 22.07 11.35
N ARG A 9 3.93 20.82 10.90
CA ARG A 9 2.85 20.14 10.19
C ARG A 9 1.57 20.26 11.03
N SER A 10 0.53 20.89 10.50
CA SER A 10 -0.71 21.06 11.25
C SER A 10 -1.38 19.69 11.45
N PRO A 11 -2.19 19.50 12.51
CA PRO A 11 -2.95 18.27 12.69
C PRO A 11 -3.80 17.93 11.46
N ALA A 12 -4.41 18.94 10.82
CA ALA A 12 -5.19 18.75 9.60
C ALA A 12 -4.35 18.24 8.42
N ASP A 13 -3.14 18.78 8.23
CA ASP A 13 -2.22 18.29 7.19
C ASP A 13 -1.83 16.84 7.46
N PHE A 14 -1.54 16.50 8.72
CA PHE A 14 -1.23 15.13 9.15
C PHE A 14 -2.36 14.16 8.81
N GLN A 15 -3.61 14.52 9.16
CA GLN A 15 -4.79 13.72 8.87
C GLN A 15 -5.00 13.50 7.37
N MET A 16 -4.80 14.54 6.57
CA MET A 16 -4.90 14.43 5.12
C MET A 16 -3.88 13.45 4.55
N MET A 17 -2.60 13.59 4.92
CA MET A 17 -1.57 12.72 4.35
C MET A 17 -1.70 11.27 4.83
N ILE A 18 -2.08 11.03 6.08
CA ILE A 18 -2.25 9.65 6.55
C ILE A 18 -3.44 8.98 5.82
N SER A 19 -4.51 9.73 5.53
CA SER A 19 -5.64 9.28 4.72
C SER A 19 -5.22 8.96 3.28
N ASP A 20 -4.38 9.81 2.66
CA ASP A 20 -3.84 9.56 1.32
C ASP A 20 -2.99 8.29 1.30
N VAL A 21 -2.10 8.13 2.28
CA VAL A 21 -1.23 6.95 2.42
C VAL A 21 -2.06 5.68 2.61
N GLN A 22 -3.08 5.69 3.48
CA GLN A 22 -4.00 4.57 3.66
C GLN A 22 -4.71 4.21 2.35
N THR A 23 -5.16 5.22 1.60
CA THR A 23 -5.85 5.03 0.30
C THR A 23 -4.92 4.37 -0.70
N TRP A 24 -3.69 4.87 -0.85
CA TRP A 24 -2.73 4.34 -1.83
C TRP A 24 -2.26 2.93 -1.49
N VAL A 25 -2.01 2.63 -0.21
CA VAL A 25 -1.60 1.28 0.21
C VAL A 25 -2.74 0.28 0.08
N SER A 26 -3.99 0.69 0.34
CA SER A 26 -5.16 -0.16 0.09
C SER A 26 -5.39 -0.43 -1.39
N ALA A 27 -5.13 0.57 -2.24
CA ALA A 27 -5.16 0.41 -3.70
C ALA A 27 -4.08 -0.57 -4.17
N ALA A 28 -2.84 -0.46 -3.67
CA ALA A 28 -1.77 -1.40 -3.99
C ALA A 28 -2.14 -2.86 -3.64
N LEU A 29 -2.78 -3.08 -2.48
CA LEU A 29 -3.27 -4.41 -2.09
C LEU A 29 -4.34 -4.96 -3.05
N THR A 30 -5.19 -4.07 -3.56
CA THR A 30 -6.20 -4.41 -4.56
C THR A 30 -5.56 -4.73 -5.92
N ASP A 31 -4.56 -3.96 -6.34
CA ASP A 31 -3.81 -4.18 -7.58
C ASP A 31 -3.08 -5.53 -7.56
N GLU A 32 -2.49 -5.92 -6.42
CA GLU A 32 -1.87 -7.22 -6.24
C GLU A 32 -2.90 -8.36 -6.36
N SER A 33 -4.07 -8.22 -5.75
CA SER A 33 -5.15 -9.21 -5.89
C SER A 33 -5.64 -9.34 -7.33
N THR A 34 -5.82 -8.21 -8.03
CA THR A 34 -6.23 -8.18 -9.44
C THR A 34 -5.15 -8.74 -10.36
N CYS A 35 -3.87 -8.47 -10.05
CA CYS A 35 -2.73 -9.05 -10.74
C CYS A 35 -2.74 -10.57 -10.64
N ASN A 36 -2.99 -11.12 -9.43
CA ASN A 36 -3.11 -12.57 -9.22
C ASN A 36 -4.24 -13.18 -10.06
N ASP A 37 -5.39 -12.50 -10.13
CA ASP A 37 -6.55 -12.94 -10.92
C ASP A 37 -6.25 -12.94 -12.42
N GLY A 38 -5.43 -12.02 -12.91
CA GLY A 38 -4.94 -11.99 -14.29
C GLY A 38 -4.20 -13.26 -14.72
N PHE A 39 -3.60 -14.00 -13.78
CA PHE A 39 -2.93 -15.29 -14.04
C PHE A 39 -3.84 -16.51 -13.79
N ALA A 40 -5.11 -16.33 -13.40
CA ALA A 40 -5.99 -17.45 -13.08
C ALA A 40 -6.32 -18.34 -14.29
N GLY A 41 -6.20 -17.82 -15.52
CA GLY A 41 -6.50 -18.55 -16.77
C GLY A 41 -5.69 -19.84 -16.99
N LYS A 42 -6.28 -20.75 -17.79
CA LYS A 42 -5.66 -22.05 -18.17
C LYS A 42 -4.50 -21.88 -19.17
N GLU A 43 -4.54 -20.83 -19.98
CA GLU A 43 -3.50 -20.45 -20.96
C GLU A 43 -2.15 -20.17 -20.28
N MET A 44 -2.16 -19.74 -19.01
CA MET A 44 -0.97 -19.42 -18.22
C MET A 44 -0.54 -20.58 -17.31
N ALA A 45 -1.02 -21.81 -17.54
CA ALA A 45 -0.68 -22.95 -16.70
C ALA A 45 0.82 -23.30 -16.80
N GLY A 46 1.48 -23.51 -15.66
CA GLY A 46 2.87 -23.96 -15.57
C GLY A 46 3.71 -23.20 -14.55
N GLU A 47 5.03 -23.44 -14.59
CA GLU A 47 6.03 -22.89 -13.67
C GLU A 47 5.98 -21.36 -13.57
N THR A 48 5.80 -20.66 -14.69
CA THR A 48 5.73 -19.19 -14.72
C THR A 48 4.60 -18.66 -13.84
N LYS A 49 3.41 -19.26 -13.89
CA LYS A 49 2.29 -18.87 -13.03
C LYS A 49 2.60 -19.13 -11.56
N THR A 50 3.18 -20.27 -11.22
CA THR A 50 3.57 -20.59 -9.84
C THR A 50 4.56 -19.56 -9.29
N VAL A 51 5.61 -19.24 -10.06
CA VAL A 51 6.62 -18.27 -9.66
C VAL A 51 6.04 -16.87 -9.52
N VAL A 52 5.20 -16.43 -10.47
CA VAL A 52 4.59 -15.10 -10.43
C VAL A 52 3.60 -14.97 -9.28
N ARG A 53 2.74 -15.98 -9.04
CA ARG A 53 1.80 -15.98 -7.92
C ARG A 53 2.51 -15.89 -6.57
N GLY A 54 3.57 -16.67 -6.36
CA GLY A 54 4.35 -16.59 -5.12
C GLY A 54 4.96 -15.21 -4.88
N LYS A 55 5.38 -14.51 -5.95
CA LYS A 55 5.86 -13.11 -5.85
C LYS A 55 4.72 -12.15 -5.50
N ILE A 56 3.56 -12.28 -6.15
CA ILE A 56 2.39 -11.43 -5.88
C ILE A 56 1.91 -11.62 -4.44
N GLU A 57 1.82 -12.85 -3.96
CA GLU A 57 1.46 -13.18 -2.57
C GLU A 57 2.45 -12.57 -1.57
N THR A 58 3.75 -12.65 -1.87
CA THR A 58 4.78 -12.03 -1.03
C THR A 58 4.60 -10.52 -0.93
N ILE A 59 4.35 -9.84 -2.06
CA ILE A 59 4.14 -8.39 -2.06
C ILE A 59 2.85 -8.04 -1.32
N ALA A 60 1.76 -8.80 -1.52
CA ALA A 60 0.50 -8.62 -0.80
C ALA A 60 0.63 -8.74 0.72
N HIS A 61 1.44 -9.67 1.21
CA HIS A 61 1.74 -9.75 2.64
C HIS A 61 2.50 -8.52 3.14
N LEU A 62 3.48 -8.02 2.38
CA LEU A 62 4.23 -6.82 2.76
C LEU A 62 3.34 -5.56 2.75
N THR A 63 2.50 -5.41 1.73
CA THR A 63 1.54 -4.30 1.61
C THR A 63 0.51 -4.33 2.73
N SER A 64 -0.01 -5.52 3.08
CA SER A 64 -0.92 -5.69 4.21
C SER A 64 -0.27 -5.36 5.56
N ASN A 65 0.98 -5.80 5.79
CA ASN A 65 1.74 -5.43 6.98
C ASN A 65 1.97 -3.91 7.07
N ALA A 66 2.32 -3.27 5.95
CA ALA A 66 2.48 -1.82 5.89
C ALA A 66 1.17 -1.11 6.24
N LEU A 67 0.04 -1.55 5.67
CA LEU A 67 -1.29 -0.99 5.98
C LEU A 67 -1.63 -1.10 7.46
N ALA A 68 -1.33 -2.24 8.09
CA ALA A 68 -1.55 -2.44 9.53
C ALA A 68 -0.71 -1.45 10.37
N LEU A 69 0.57 -1.27 10.01
CA LEU A 69 1.45 -0.31 10.68
C LEU A 69 0.99 1.14 10.50
N ILE A 70 0.54 1.50 9.29
CA ILE A 70 -0.01 2.82 8.98
C ILE A 70 -1.26 3.09 9.82
N ASN A 71 -2.17 2.11 9.92
CA ASN A 71 -3.39 2.24 10.72
C ASN A 71 -3.08 2.38 12.22
N ALA A 72 -2.11 1.62 12.73
CA ALA A 72 -1.65 1.75 14.11
C ALA A 72 -0.99 3.13 14.36
N TYR A 73 -0.15 3.58 13.43
CA TYR A 73 0.50 4.89 13.51
C TYR A 73 -0.50 6.04 13.47
N ALA A 74 -1.50 5.96 12.58
CA ALA A 74 -2.61 6.90 12.56
C ALA A 74 -3.23 6.97 13.96
N THR A 75 -3.70 5.84 14.49
CA THR A 75 -4.33 5.71 15.84
C THR A 75 -3.50 6.33 16.96
N LEU A 76 -2.18 6.16 16.95
CA LEU A 76 -1.28 6.69 17.99
C LEU A 76 -1.03 8.21 17.89
N HIS A 77 -1.26 8.80 16.72
CA HIS A 77 -0.95 10.20 16.41
C HIS A 77 -2.19 11.02 15.99
N HIS A 78 -3.40 10.53 16.30
CA HIS A 78 -4.63 11.34 16.31
C HIS A 78 -4.78 12.13 17.60
#